data_AF-A0A955HL34-F1
#
_entry.id   AF-A0A955HL34-F1
#
_cell.length_a   1.000
_cell.length_b   1.000
_cell.length_c   1.000
_cell.angle_alpha   90.00
_cell.angle_beta   90.00
_cell.angle_gamma   90.00
#
_symmetry.space_group_name_H-M   'P 1'
#
loop_
_entity.id
_entity.type
_entity.pdbx_description
1 polymer ?
#
loop_
_entity_poly.entity_id
_entity_poly.type
_entity_poly.pdbx_seq_one_letter_code
_entity_poly.pdbx_strand_id
1 'polypeptide(L)'
;MKNKLTGLILNTAVGKKAAPKVGKMMYTAKTYSPEIFLGVGIAAGVTAGIMLARAHKEAEYDVMENHLEITHTREVIDETGDYSAAEKASTMTPLYGKLLLAYIRVYGPSILLASTSVYLILASHGVMKARNEALIAAVKVLDEGFKQYRSRVVEEFGSDVDERLYFGADKQTVVTKEEIDGKTKKVSKDTNVIAEKVSPMVYSRVFERGVSTEFSDNREVNRFFINSNISYLNSKLQLQGWVLLNDVYKALGIEASPEGAVVGWTLDGGDGYIDAGMDLPINQNQGDNRFHLNFNVDGVMYQKISNRFG
;
A
#
# COMPACT_ATOMS: atom_id res chain seq x y z
N MET A 1 -30.98 -53.42 -22.08
CA MET A 1 -30.14 -53.95 -20.99
C MET A 1 -28.84 -54.50 -21.56
N LYS A 2 -27.82 -53.64 -21.66
CA LYS A 2 -26.38 -53.92 -21.80
C LYS A 2 -25.74 -52.52 -21.84
N ASN A 3 -24.65 -52.31 -21.11
CA ASN A 3 -23.94 -51.03 -20.86
C ASN A 3 -24.30 -50.30 -19.55
N LYS A 4 -23.98 -50.92 -18.40
CA LYS A 4 -23.82 -50.15 -17.14
C LYS A 4 -22.86 -50.75 -16.10
N LEU A 5 -21.89 -51.60 -16.50
CA LEU A 5 -21.06 -52.33 -15.53
C LEU A 5 -19.53 -52.37 -15.81
N THR A 6 -19.02 -51.62 -16.78
CA THR A 6 -17.57 -51.54 -17.05
C THR A 6 -16.94 -50.18 -16.75
N GLY A 7 -17.59 -49.35 -15.93
CA GLY A 7 -17.12 -48.00 -15.58
C GLY A 7 -16.71 -47.80 -14.11
N LEU A 8 -16.69 -48.84 -13.27
CA LEU A 8 -16.55 -48.68 -11.82
C LEU A 8 -15.36 -49.42 -11.18
N ILE A 9 -14.28 -49.70 -11.92
CA ILE A 9 -13.05 -50.28 -11.31
C ILE A 9 -11.76 -49.54 -11.68
N LEU A 10 -11.74 -48.60 -12.63
CA LEU A 10 -10.48 -47.92 -13.02
C LEU A 10 -10.31 -46.50 -12.44
N ASN A 11 -10.76 -46.25 -11.21
CA ASN A 11 -10.58 -44.94 -10.56
C ASN A 11 -9.83 -44.97 -9.22
N THR A 12 -8.99 -45.98 -8.97
CA THR A 12 -8.31 -46.11 -7.67
C THR A 12 -6.81 -46.38 -7.68
N ALA A 13 -6.11 -46.38 -8.82
CA ALA A 13 -4.68 -46.75 -8.82
C ALA A 13 -3.66 -45.68 -9.26
N VAL A 14 -4.03 -44.59 -9.94
CA VAL A 14 -3.02 -43.62 -10.43
C VAL A 14 -3.50 -42.19 -10.21
N GLY A 15 -3.08 -41.55 -9.11
CA GLY A 15 -3.34 -40.13 -8.90
C GLY A 15 -3.26 -39.60 -7.46
N LYS A 16 -3.20 -40.44 -6.43
CA LYS A 16 -3.25 -40.00 -5.02
C LYS A 16 -1.90 -39.95 -4.28
N LYS A 17 -0.77 -39.76 -4.96
CA LYS A 17 0.54 -39.61 -4.29
C LYS A 17 1.33 -38.32 -4.60
N ALA A 18 0.85 -37.45 -5.48
CA ALA A 18 1.52 -36.16 -5.77
C ALA A 18 0.84 -34.94 -5.10
N ALA A 19 -0.43 -35.02 -4.70
CA ALA A 19 -1.21 -33.89 -4.20
C ALA A 19 -0.74 -33.26 -2.86
N PRO A 20 -0.27 -34.01 -1.83
CA PRO A 20 0.02 -33.39 -0.53
C PRO A 20 1.34 -32.60 -0.51
N LYS A 21 2.29 -32.88 -1.41
CA LYS A 21 3.57 -32.16 -1.50
C LYS A 21 3.46 -30.85 -2.26
N VAL A 22 2.69 -30.83 -3.35
CA VAL A 22 2.43 -29.60 -4.14
C VAL A 22 1.58 -28.61 -3.33
N GLY A 23 0.55 -29.09 -2.62
CA GLY A 23 -0.27 -28.24 -1.75
C GLY A 23 0.50 -27.63 -0.57
N LYS A 24 1.38 -28.41 0.07
CA LYS A 24 2.30 -27.89 1.09
C LYS A 24 3.31 -26.91 0.52
N MET A 25 3.91 -27.19 -0.64
CA MET A 25 4.84 -26.27 -1.30
C MET A 25 4.17 -24.96 -1.72
N MET A 26 2.92 -24.99 -2.19
CA MET A 26 2.11 -23.80 -2.46
C MET A 26 1.72 -23.04 -1.20
N TYR A 27 1.41 -23.75 -0.11
CA TYR A 27 1.11 -23.14 1.18
C TYR A 27 2.37 -22.52 1.82
N THR A 28 3.52 -23.20 1.75
CA THR A 28 4.82 -22.68 2.20
C THR A 28 5.27 -21.52 1.31
N ALA A 29 5.03 -21.55 -0.01
CA ALA A 29 5.24 -20.40 -0.90
C ALA A 29 4.33 -19.21 -0.54
N LYS A 30 3.12 -19.44 -0.02
CA LYS A 30 2.29 -18.39 0.61
C LYS A 30 2.79 -17.93 1.98
N THR A 31 3.56 -18.77 2.67
CA THR A 31 4.11 -18.50 4.02
C THR A 31 5.45 -17.76 3.96
N TYR A 32 6.25 -17.95 2.89
CA TYR A 32 7.45 -17.15 2.64
C TYR A 32 7.03 -15.70 2.38
N SER A 33 7.56 -14.79 3.19
CA SER A 33 7.22 -13.37 3.08
C SER A 33 7.74 -12.84 1.74
N PRO A 34 7.01 -11.97 1.03
CA PRO A 34 7.43 -11.42 -0.25
C PRO A 34 8.87 -10.87 -0.26
N GLU A 35 9.35 -10.41 0.89
CA GLU A 35 10.72 -9.98 1.13
C GLU A 35 11.75 -11.09 0.85
N ILE A 36 11.43 -12.36 1.14
CA ILE A 36 12.30 -13.51 0.84
C ILE A 36 12.39 -13.74 -0.66
N PHE A 37 11.26 -13.72 -1.39
CA PHE A 37 11.28 -13.83 -2.85
C PHE A 37 12.04 -12.67 -3.51
N LEU A 38 11.89 -11.45 -2.98
CA LEU A 38 12.66 -10.30 -3.43
C LEU A 38 14.16 -10.51 -3.19
N GLY A 39 14.55 -10.88 -1.98
CA GLY A 39 15.96 -11.10 -1.61
C GLY A 39 16.62 -12.22 -2.41
N VAL A 40 15.94 -13.38 -2.52
CA VAL A 40 16.41 -14.51 -3.34
C VAL A 40 16.47 -14.13 -4.82
N GLY A 41 15.46 -13.41 -5.33
CA GLY A 41 15.44 -12.90 -6.69
C GLY A 41 16.65 -12.02 -6.99
N ILE A 42 16.89 -10.99 -6.16
CA ILE A 42 18.04 -10.08 -6.32
C ILE A 42 19.37 -10.87 -6.30
N ALA A 43 19.56 -11.74 -5.30
CA ALA A 43 20.78 -12.54 -5.19
C ALA A 43 21.00 -13.47 -6.40
N ALA A 44 19.92 -14.12 -6.88
CA ALA A 44 19.94 -14.95 -8.07
C ALA A 44 20.27 -14.14 -9.33
N GLY A 45 19.73 -12.92 -9.47
CA GLY A 45 20.02 -12.02 -10.58
C GLY A 45 21.48 -11.60 -10.64
N VAL A 46 22.06 -11.19 -9.50
CA VAL A 46 23.50 -10.87 -9.40
C VAL A 46 24.35 -12.09 -9.75
N THR A 47 24.00 -13.26 -9.22
CA THR A 47 24.70 -14.52 -9.51
C THR A 47 24.62 -14.87 -11.00
N ALA A 48 23.45 -14.70 -11.61
CA ALA A 48 23.24 -14.92 -13.03
C ALA A 48 24.12 -14.00 -13.89
N GLY A 49 24.26 -12.71 -13.51
CA GLY A 49 25.16 -11.78 -14.19
C GLY A 49 26.63 -12.22 -14.13
N ILE A 50 27.10 -12.67 -12.95
CA ILE A 50 28.46 -13.21 -12.80
C ILE A 50 28.64 -14.48 -13.64
N MET A 51 27.66 -15.38 -13.63
CA MET A 51 27.69 -16.61 -14.43
C MET A 51 27.70 -16.29 -15.92
N LEU A 52 26.93 -15.31 -16.38
CA LEU A 52 26.88 -14.91 -17.79
C LEU A 52 28.23 -14.31 -18.23
N ALA A 53 28.87 -13.51 -17.38
CA ALA A 53 30.22 -13.00 -17.64
C ALA A 53 31.27 -14.12 -17.73
N ARG A 54 31.14 -15.20 -16.93
CA ARG A 54 32.00 -16.39 -17.03
C ARG A 54 31.70 -17.21 -18.28
N ALA A 55 30.41 -17.43 -18.56
CA ALA A 55 29.93 -18.13 -19.75
C ALA A 55 30.44 -17.48 -21.03
N HIS A 56 30.53 -16.14 -21.08
CA HIS A 56 31.11 -15.45 -22.23
C HIS A 56 32.56 -15.88 -22.51
N LYS A 57 33.38 -16.07 -21.46
CA LYS A 57 34.76 -16.56 -21.61
C LYS A 57 34.81 -18.03 -22.02
N GLU A 58 33.92 -18.86 -21.49
CA GLU A 58 33.82 -20.28 -21.88
C GLU A 58 33.36 -20.43 -23.34
N ALA A 59 32.49 -19.53 -23.81
CA ALA A 59 32.02 -19.51 -25.18
C ALA A 59 33.16 -19.24 -26.19
N GLU A 60 34.19 -18.47 -25.82
CA GLU A 60 35.35 -18.25 -26.69
C GLU A 60 36.05 -19.56 -27.09
N TYR A 61 35.92 -20.62 -26.31
CA TYR A 61 36.48 -21.93 -26.65
C TYR A 61 35.41 -22.84 -27.28
N ASP A 62 34.37 -23.19 -26.52
CA ASP A 62 33.38 -24.23 -26.91
C ASP A 62 32.52 -23.80 -28.11
N VAL A 63 32.14 -22.52 -28.20
CA VAL A 63 31.28 -22.03 -29.29
C VAL A 63 32.12 -21.71 -30.53
N MET A 64 33.31 -21.14 -30.34
CA MET A 64 34.22 -20.80 -31.43
C MET A 64 34.70 -22.04 -32.19
N GLU A 65 34.99 -23.14 -31.50
CA GLU A 65 35.36 -24.42 -32.13
C GLU A 65 34.25 -24.92 -33.08
N ASN A 66 33.00 -24.93 -32.62
CA ASN A 66 31.85 -25.29 -33.47
C ASN A 66 31.66 -24.31 -34.64
N HIS A 67 31.95 -23.01 -34.43
CA HIS A 67 31.87 -22.00 -35.50
C HIS A 67 32.96 -22.18 -36.56
N LEU A 68 34.17 -22.59 -36.15
CA LEU A 68 35.26 -22.95 -37.04
C LEU A 68 34.94 -24.23 -37.82
N GLU A 69 34.39 -25.27 -37.18
CA GLU A 69 33.95 -26.52 -37.83
C GLU A 69 32.91 -26.23 -38.93
N ILE A 70 31.93 -25.35 -38.65
CA ILE A 70 30.92 -24.90 -39.61
C ILE A 70 31.55 -24.14 -40.78
N THR A 71 32.43 -23.17 -40.51
CA THR A 71 33.08 -22.35 -41.54
C THR A 71 33.95 -23.21 -42.45
N HIS A 72 34.79 -24.06 -41.88
CA HIS A 72 35.67 -24.95 -42.63
C HIS A 72 34.87 -25.95 -43.49
N THR A 73 33.84 -26.59 -42.93
CA THR A 73 32.99 -27.52 -43.68
C THR A 73 32.28 -26.80 -44.83
N ARG A 74 31.84 -25.56 -44.62
CA ARG A 74 31.20 -24.75 -45.65
C ARG A 74 32.18 -24.39 -46.77
N GLU A 75 33.40 -23.97 -46.44
CA GLU A 75 34.46 -23.69 -47.42
C GLU A 75 34.76 -24.92 -48.27
N VAL A 76 34.93 -26.10 -47.65
CA VAL A 76 35.18 -27.35 -48.37
C VAL A 76 34.03 -27.70 -49.32
N ILE A 77 32.78 -27.55 -48.88
CA ILE A 77 31.60 -27.79 -49.75
C ILE A 77 31.58 -26.83 -50.94
N ASP A 78 31.87 -25.55 -50.70
CA ASP A 78 31.84 -24.51 -51.74
C ASP A 78 33.03 -24.65 -52.73
N GLU A 79 34.21 -25.10 -52.28
CA GLU A 79 35.38 -25.39 -53.13
C GLU A 79 35.23 -26.65 -53.98
N THR A 80 34.58 -27.70 -53.45
CA THR A 80 34.45 -28.99 -54.16
C THR A 80 33.43 -28.93 -55.30
N GLY A 81 32.42 -28.05 -55.20
CA GLY A 81 31.44 -27.78 -56.27
C GLY A 81 30.45 -28.91 -56.62
N ASP A 82 30.65 -30.12 -56.10
CA ASP A 82 29.91 -31.34 -56.48
C ASP A 82 28.84 -31.78 -55.46
N TYR A 83 28.28 -30.82 -54.70
CA TYR A 83 27.24 -31.08 -53.70
C TYR A 83 25.85 -30.68 -54.20
N SER A 84 24.88 -31.60 -54.11
CA SER A 84 23.48 -31.23 -54.26
C SER A 84 23.00 -30.40 -53.07
N ALA A 85 21.94 -29.61 -53.26
CA ALA A 85 21.34 -28.80 -52.18
C ALA A 85 20.89 -29.65 -50.98
N ALA A 86 20.41 -30.87 -51.23
CA ALA A 86 19.97 -31.80 -50.19
C ALA A 86 21.15 -32.36 -49.37
N GLU A 87 22.28 -32.68 -50.02
CA GLU A 87 23.48 -33.17 -49.33
C GLU A 87 24.12 -32.07 -48.49
N LYS A 88 24.21 -30.84 -49.02
CA LYS A 88 24.66 -29.67 -48.24
C LYS A 88 23.83 -29.47 -46.99
N ALA A 89 22.50 -29.56 -47.11
CA ALA A 89 21.60 -29.43 -45.96
C ALA A 89 21.81 -30.56 -44.94
N SER A 90 21.90 -31.80 -45.40
CA SER A 90 22.12 -32.98 -44.55
C SER A 90 23.43 -32.88 -43.75
N THR A 91 24.51 -32.41 -44.37
CA THR A 91 25.82 -32.25 -43.73
C THR A 91 25.87 -31.06 -42.75
N MET A 92 25.26 -29.92 -43.10
CA MET A 92 25.34 -28.71 -42.26
C MET A 92 24.37 -28.72 -41.07
N THR A 93 23.20 -29.35 -41.20
CA THR A 93 22.18 -29.41 -40.14
C THR A 93 22.71 -29.92 -38.79
N PRO A 94 23.44 -31.06 -38.71
CA PRO A 94 23.97 -31.55 -37.44
C PRO A 94 25.01 -30.59 -36.84
N LEU A 95 25.81 -29.89 -37.65
CA LEU A 95 26.79 -28.91 -37.18
C LEU A 95 26.12 -27.69 -36.52
N TYR A 96 25.07 -27.16 -37.15
CA TYR A 96 24.26 -26.10 -36.52
C TYR A 96 23.56 -26.60 -35.25
N GLY A 97 23.15 -27.87 -35.21
CA GLY A 97 22.64 -28.51 -33.99
C GLY A 97 23.66 -28.54 -32.86
N LYS A 98 24.91 -28.93 -33.14
CA LYS A 98 26.02 -28.89 -32.16
C LYS A 98 26.27 -27.46 -31.66
N LEU A 99 26.31 -26.48 -32.57
CA LEU A 99 26.50 -25.08 -32.21
C LEU A 99 25.38 -24.57 -31.28
N LEU A 100 24.12 -24.89 -31.58
CA LEU A 100 22.99 -24.52 -30.72
C LEU A 100 23.10 -25.16 -29.34
N LEU A 101 23.47 -26.45 -29.27
CA LEU A 101 23.67 -27.15 -28.00
C LEU A 101 24.82 -26.54 -27.20
N ALA A 102 25.90 -26.09 -27.85
CA ALA A 102 26.99 -25.38 -27.20
C ALA A 102 26.50 -24.05 -26.57
N TYR A 103 25.73 -23.25 -27.31
CA TYR A 103 25.12 -22.04 -26.75
C TYR A 103 24.20 -22.32 -25.55
N ILE A 104 23.33 -23.33 -25.66
CA ILE A 104 22.44 -23.72 -24.55
C ILE A 104 23.25 -24.20 -23.34
N ARG A 105 24.30 -24.98 -23.56
CA ARG A 105 25.16 -25.48 -22.48
C ARG A 105 25.86 -24.35 -21.74
N VAL A 106 26.41 -23.39 -22.47
CA VAL A 106 27.21 -22.28 -21.91
C VAL A 106 26.31 -21.21 -21.29
N TYR A 107 25.31 -20.71 -22.03
CA TYR A 107 24.47 -19.60 -21.57
C TYR A 107 23.20 -20.04 -20.86
N GLY A 108 22.67 -21.23 -21.15
CA GLY A 108 21.38 -21.71 -20.66
C GLY A 108 21.22 -21.63 -19.13
N PRO A 109 22.19 -22.09 -18.31
CA PRO A 109 22.09 -21.98 -16.85
C PRO A 109 21.97 -20.52 -16.37
N SER A 110 22.74 -19.61 -16.96
CA SER A 110 22.71 -18.18 -16.60
C SER A 110 21.39 -17.51 -16.99
N ILE A 111 20.87 -17.80 -18.18
CA ILE A 111 19.58 -17.26 -18.68
C ILE A 111 18.41 -17.82 -17.86
N LEU A 112 18.44 -19.11 -17.54
CA LEU A 112 17.44 -19.74 -16.68
C LEU A 112 17.42 -19.11 -15.30
N LEU A 113 18.59 -18.87 -14.70
CA LEU A 113 18.68 -18.24 -13.39
C LEU A 113 18.23 -16.78 -13.43
N ALA A 114 18.61 -16.03 -14.47
CA ALA A 114 18.20 -14.64 -14.67
C ALA A 114 16.67 -14.52 -14.83
N SER A 115 16.06 -15.36 -15.68
CA SER A 115 14.61 -15.37 -15.86
C SER A 115 13.87 -15.78 -14.58
N THR A 116 14.39 -16.76 -13.84
CA THR A 116 13.84 -17.15 -12.53
C THR A 116 13.92 -16.00 -11.52
N SER A 117 15.04 -15.27 -11.49
CA SER A 117 15.24 -14.08 -10.66
C SER A 117 14.16 -13.02 -10.95
N VAL A 118 13.96 -12.67 -12.22
CA VAL A 118 12.93 -11.69 -12.62
C VAL A 118 11.54 -12.15 -12.19
N TYR A 119 11.22 -13.43 -12.42
CA TYR A 119 9.95 -14.02 -12.01
C TYR A 119 9.72 -13.88 -10.49
N LEU A 120 10.72 -14.19 -9.66
CA LEU A 120 10.61 -14.08 -8.20
C LEU A 120 10.39 -12.64 -7.73
N ILE A 121 11.06 -11.66 -8.35
CA ILE A 121 10.89 -10.24 -8.03
C ILE A 121 9.45 -9.78 -8.37
N LEU A 122 8.95 -10.13 -9.55
CA LEU A 122 7.59 -9.77 -9.96
C LEU A 122 6.52 -10.47 -9.10
N ALA A 123 6.74 -11.74 -8.76
CA ALA A 123 5.87 -12.49 -7.87
C ALA A 123 5.82 -11.87 -6.46
N SER A 124 6.98 -11.46 -5.92
CA SER A 124 7.07 -10.74 -4.65
C SER A 124 6.21 -9.47 -4.66
N HIS A 125 6.39 -8.65 -5.70
CA HIS A 125 5.64 -7.39 -5.82
C HIS A 125 4.13 -7.62 -5.91
N GLY A 126 3.69 -8.61 -6.70
CA GLY A 126 2.28 -8.96 -6.83
C GLY A 126 1.63 -9.37 -5.51
N VAL A 127 2.34 -10.14 -4.68
CA VAL A 127 1.83 -10.55 -3.36
C VAL A 127 1.79 -9.37 -2.39
N MET A 128 2.80 -8.50 -2.36
CA MET A 128 2.80 -7.29 -1.53
C MET A 128 1.63 -6.37 -1.88
N LYS A 129 1.40 -6.15 -3.17
CA LYS A 129 0.27 -5.34 -3.65
C LYS A 129 -1.06 -5.88 -3.15
N ALA A 130 -1.31 -7.18 -3.33
CA ALA A 130 -2.55 -7.82 -2.88
C ALA A 130 -2.75 -7.73 -1.35
N ARG A 131 -1.67 -7.88 -0.56
CA ARG A 131 -1.71 -7.72 0.90
C ARG A 131 -2.05 -6.28 1.31
N ASN A 132 -1.44 -5.28 0.66
CA ASN A 132 -1.69 -3.87 0.95
C ASN A 132 -3.14 -3.48 0.59
N GLU A 133 -3.65 -3.94 -0.56
CA GLU A 133 -5.05 -3.73 -0.95
C GLU A 133 -6.03 -4.37 0.06
N ALA A 134 -5.74 -5.59 0.52
CA ALA A 134 -6.55 -6.26 1.53
C ALA A 134 -6.53 -5.51 2.89
N LEU A 135 -5.38 -4.99 3.31
CA LEU A 135 -5.27 -4.18 4.53
C LEU A 135 -6.09 -2.89 4.43
N ILE A 136 -5.99 -2.17 3.31
CA ILE A 136 -6.79 -0.96 3.06
C ILE A 136 -8.28 -1.29 3.10
N ALA A 137 -8.70 -2.39 2.47
CA ALA A 137 -10.09 -2.84 2.50
C ALA A 137 -10.56 -3.20 3.92
N ALA A 138 -9.74 -3.90 4.70
CA ALA A 138 -10.06 -4.23 6.08
C ALA A 138 -10.20 -2.98 6.96
N VAL A 139 -9.30 -2.00 6.83
CA VAL A 139 -9.40 -0.70 7.52
C VAL A 139 -10.68 0.03 7.13
N LYS A 140 -11.05 0.00 5.84
CA LYS A 140 -12.31 0.60 5.38
C LYS A 140 -13.53 -0.06 6.02
N VAL A 141 -13.57 -1.39 6.10
CA VAL A 141 -14.66 -2.13 6.76
C VAL A 141 -14.73 -1.80 8.26
N LEU A 142 -13.60 -1.67 8.93
CA LEU A 142 -13.54 -1.26 10.33
C LEU A 142 -14.05 0.18 10.53
N ASP A 143 -13.65 1.11 9.67
CA ASP A 143 -14.10 2.50 9.68
C ASP A 143 -15.63 2.59 9.48
N GLU A 144 -16.17 1.89 8.47
CA GLU A 144 -17.61 1.83 8.23
C GLU A 144 -18.36 1.23 9.44
N GLY A 145 -17.84 0.14 10.00
CA GLY A 145 -18.42 -0.50 11.19
C GLY A 145 -18.42 0.44 12.42
N PHE A 146 -17.34 1.19 12.61
CA PHE A 146 -17.22 2.17 13.69
C PHE A 146 -18.17 3.37 13.49
N LYS A 147 -18.25 3.91 12.28
CA LYS A 147 -19.21 4.99 11.93
C LYS A 147 -20.65 4.56 12.18
N GLN A 148 -21.03 3.35 11.77
CA GLN A 148 -22.38 2.81 12.04
C GLN A 148 -22.64 2.61 13.52
N TYR A 149 -21.64 2.15 14.29
CA TYR A 149 -21.76 2.06 15.74
C TYR A 149 -22.02 3.44 16.36
N ARG A 150 -21.19 4.44 16.03
CA ARG A 150 -21.37 5.81 16.53
C ARG A 150 -22.71 6.41 16.13
N SER A 151 -23.18 6.18 14.91
CA SER A 151 -24.51 6.61 14.48
C SER A 151 -25.62 6.09 15.38
N ARG A 152 -25.53 4.84 15.85
CA ARG A 152 -26.50 4.27 16.81
C ARG A 152 -26.36 4.89 18.20
N VAL A 153 -25.13 5.18 18.65
CA VAL A 153 -24.90 5.88 19.91
C VAL A 153 -25.52 7.28 19.88
N VAL A 154 -25.37 8.00 18.76
CA VAL A 154 -26.00 9.32 18.55
C VAL A 154 -27.52 9.22 18.53
N GLU A 155 -28.09 8.21 17.85
CA GLU A 155 -29.54 8.00 17.78
C GLU A 155 -30.15 7.72 19.16
N GLU A 156 -29.47 6.92 19.99
CA GLU A 156 -30.01 6.49 21.29
C GLU A 156 -29.70 7.46 22.43
N PHE A 157 -28.50 8.06 22.44
CA PHE A 157 -28.00 8.85 23.57
C PHE A 157 -27.73 10.33 23.24
N GLY A 158 -27.85 10.73 21.98
CA GLY A 158 -27.56 12.08 21.51
C GLY A 158 -26.08 12.32 21.19
N SER A 159 -25.82 13.36 20.40
CA SER A 159 -24.47 13.77 19.96
C SER A 159 -23.52 14.01 21.11
N ASP A 160 -23.99 14.67 22.18
CA ASP A 160 -23.15 15.06 23.32
C ASP A 160 -22.59 13.84 24.08
N VAL A 161 -23.32 12.72 24.07
CA VAL A 161 -22.89 11.47 24.71
C VAL A 161 -21.90 10.72 23.84
N ASP A 162 -22.20 10.54 22.55
CA ASP A 162 -21.25 9.95 21.59
C ASP A 162 -19.92 10.71 21.61
N GLU A 163 -19.99 12.03 21.54
CA GLU A 163 -18.83 12.89 21.55
C GLU A 163 -18.00 12.70 22.81
N ARG A 164 -18.65 12.77 23.99
CA ARG A 164 -17.97 12.53 25.27
C ARG A 164 -17.28 11.16 25.31
N LEU A 165 -17.96 10.10 24.85
CA LEU A 165 -17.41 8.75 24.82
C LEU A 165 -16.24 8.63 23.83
N TYR A 166 -16.37 9.24 22.65
CA TYR A 166 -15.35 9.24 21.60
C TYR A 166 -14.08 9.94 22.06
N PHE A 167 -14.22 11.06 22.77
CA PHE A 167 -13.11 11.80 23.37
C PHE A 167 -12.66 11.23 24.71
N GLY A 168 -13.24 10.13 25.23
CA GLY A 168 -12.92 9.60 26.56
C GLY A 168 -12.99 10.66 27.66
N ALA A 169 -13.94 11.60 27.55
CA ALA A 169 -14.07 12.71 28.48
C ALA A 169 -14.95 12.33 29.67
N ASP A 170 -14.51 12.71 30.87
CA ASP A 170 -15.29 12.56 32.09
C ASP A 170 -16.13 13.82 32.33
N LYS A 171 -17.36 13.63 32.83
CA LYS A 171 -18.16 14.76 33.33
C LYS A 171 -17.55 15.24 34.64
N GLN A 172 -17.00 16.45 34.66
CA GLN A 172 -16.61 17.14 35.89
C GLN A 172 -17.52 18.33 36.14
N THR A 173 -18.09 18.38 37.33
CA THR A 173 -18.85 19.52 37.80
C THR A 173 -17.88 20.62 38.23
N VAL A 174 -17.71 21.64 37.40
CA VAL A 174 -16.88 22.80 37.72
C VAL A 174 -17.77 23.84 38.42
N VAL A 175 -17.39 24.21 39.65
CA VAL A 175 -18.07 25.25 40.41
C VAL A 175 -17.41 26.58 40.09
N THR A 176 -18.02 27.35 39.20
CA THR A 176 -17.58 28.70 38.88
C THR A 176 -18.24 29.70 39.84
N LYS A 177 -17.46 30.64 40.37
CA LYS A 177 -18.01 31.77 41.12
C LYS A 177 -18.27 32.88 40.13
N GLU A 178 -19.54 33.17 39.86
CA GLU A 178 -19.93 34.34 39.11
C GLU A 178 -20.28 35.46 40.10
N GLU A 179 -19.68 36.63 39.90
CA GLU A 179 -20.02 37.84 40.64
C GLU A 179 -21.07 38.59 39.83
N ILE A 180 -22.33 38.46 40.25
CA ILE A 180 -23.46 39.19 39.66
C ILE A 180 -23.90 40.17 40.74
N ASP A 181 -23.77 41.46 40.44
CA ASP A 181 -24.34 42.54 41.26
C ASP A 181 -23.79 42.60 42.71
N GLY A 182 -22.47 42.45 42.87
CA GLY A 182 -21.78 42.52 44.17
C GLY A 182 -22.08 41.36 45.13
N LYS A 183 -22.79 40.31 44.67
CA LYS A 183 -23.03 39.07 45.41
C LYS A 183 -22.41 37.88 44.68
N THR A 184 -21.55 37.16 45.38
CA THR A 184 -20.92 35.94 44.86
C THR A 184 -21.96 34.81 44.79
N LYS A 185 -22.34 34.38 43.59
CA LYS A 185 -23.21 33.21 43.40
C LYS A 185 -22.35 32.05 42.90
N LYS A 186 -22.39 30.91 43.61
CA LYS A 186 -21.76 29.66 43.13
C LYS A 186 -22.67 29.07 42.05
N VAL A 187 -22.21 29.05 40.81
CA VAL A 187 -22.89 28.37 39.70
C VAL A 187 -22.13 27.07 39.45
N SER A 188 -22.84 25.96 39.60
CA SER A 188 -22.33 24.62 39.31
C SER A 188 -22.64 24.32 37.85
N LYS A 189 -21.62 24.20 36.99
CA LYS A 189 -21.81 23.83 35.59
C LYS A 189 -21.08 22.53 35.31
N ASP A 190 -21.81 21.55 34.81
CA ASP A 190 -21.19 20.31 34.34
C ASP A 190 -20.39 20.62 33.07
N THR A 191 -19.11 20.26 33.08
CA THR A 191 -18.20 20.43 31.96
C THR A 191 -17.57 19.09 31.61
N ASN A 192 -17.41 18.83 30.31
CA ASN A 192 -16.69 17.64 29.84
C ASN A 192 -15.18 17.95 29.88
N VAL A 193 -14.43 17.16 30.63
CA VAL A 193 -12.95 17.25 30.72
C VAL A 193 -12.37 15.98 30.13
N ILE A 194 -11.57 16.10 29.08
CA ILE A 194 -10.84 14.97 28.48
C ILE A 194 -9.92 14.39 29.55
N ALA A 195 -9.96 13.07 29.78
CA ALA A 195 -9.01 12.45 30.69
C ALA A 195 -7.58 12.69 30.17
N GLU A 196 -6.64 13.00 31.07
CA GLU A 196 -5.25 13.36 30.75
C GLU A 196 -4.50 12.28 29.92
N LYS A 197 -5.08 11.08 29.80
CA LYS A 197 -4.58 9.91 29.06
C LYS A 197 -5.51 9.41 27.95
N VAL A 198 -6.29 10.29 27.32
CA VAL A 198 -6.99 9.87 26.09
C VAL A 198 -5.97 9.82 24.96
N SER A 199 -5.87 8.65 24.32
CA SER A 199 -5.05 8.44 23.13
C SER A 199 -5.34 9.57 22.13
N PRO A 200 -4.32 10.26 21.58
CA PRO A 200 -4.55 11.27 20.57
C PRO A 200 -5.33 10.59 19.45
N MET A 201 -6.52 11.12 19.16
CA MET A 201 -7.26 10.74 17.97
C MET A 201 -6.31 10.95 16.81
N VAL A 202 -6.18 9.93 15.95
CA VAL A 202 -5.00 9.72 15.10
C VAL A 202 -4.59 10.97 14.28
N TYR A 203 -5.55 11.81 13.91
CA TYR A 203 -5.36 13.02 13.11
C TYR A 203 -5.53 14.34 13.87
N SER A 204 -5.87 14.30 15.16
CA SER A 204 -6.10 15.51 15.95
C SER A 204 -4.79 16.24 16.25
N ARG A 205 -4.88 17.56 16.34
CA ARG A 205 -3.78 18.45 16.70
C ARG A 205 -4.28 19.52 17.65
N VAL A 206 -3.43 19.94 18.58
CA VAL A 206 -3.71 21.12 19.41
C VAL A 206 -3.09 22.32 18.71
N PHE A 207 -3.92 23.29 18.32
CA PHE A 207 -3.44 24.57 17.80
C PHE A 207 -2.93 25.41 18.97
N GLU A 208 -1.64 25.30 19.23
CA GLU A 208 -0.95 25.96 20.34
C GLU A 208 0.43 26.49 19.97
N ARG A 209 0.97 27.33 20.85
CA ARG A 209 2.33 27.82 20.75
C ARG A 209 3.31 26.65 20.73
N GLY A 210 4.16 26.62 19.71
CA GLY A 210 5.16 25.57 19.52
C GLY A 210 4.67 24.40 18.66
N VAL A 211 3.36 24.26 18.43
CA VAL A 211 2.79 23.30 17.48
C VAL A 211 2.46 23.96 16.14
N SER A 212 1.92 25.19 16.18
CA SER A 212 1.70 26.00 14.98
C SER A 212 2.63 27.21 14.95
N THR A 213 3.18 27.53 13.77
CA THR A 213 3.92 28.78 13.53
C THR A 213 3.02 30.02 13.50
N GLU A 214 1.71 29.84 13.37
CA GLU A 214 0.70 30.90 13.18
C GLU A 214 -0.10 31.17 14.46
N PHE A 215 0.31 30.61 15.59
CA PHE A 215 -0.39 30.78 16.86
C PHE A 215 -0.26 32.21 17.41
N SER A 216 -1.40 32.77 17.83
CA SER A 216 -1.51 34.06 18.52
C SER A 216 -1.96 33.90 19.97
N ASP A 217 -1.59 34.84 20.84
CA ASP A 217 -2.11 34.93 22.22
C ASP A 217 -3.54 35.52 22.28
N ASN A 218 -4.19 35.70 21.13
CA ASN A 218 -5.58 36.10 21.04
C ASN A 218 -6.41 34.98 20.42
N ARG A 219 -7.32 34.41 21.23
CA ARG A 219 -8.21 33.32 20.83
C ARG A 219 -9.06 33.64 19.60
N GLU A 220 -9.57 34.87 19.48
CA GLU A 220 -10.41 35.26 18.33
C GLU A 220 -9.59 35.38 17.05
N VAL A 221 -8.32 35.80 17.16
CA VAL A 221 -7.38 35.79 16.02
C VAL A 221 -7.11 34.35 15.57
N ASN A 222 -6.85 33.44 16.50
CA ASN A 222 -6.67 32.01 16.19
C ASN A 222 -7.92 31.43 15.52
N ARG A 223 -9.11 31.69 16.07
CA ARG A 223 -10.39 31.25 15.50
C ARG A 223 -10.59 31.76 14.08
N PHE A 224 -10.37 33.05 13.86
CA PHE A 224 -10.49 33.67 12.55
C PHE A 224 -9.50 33.05 11.54
N PHE A 225 -8.25 32.86 11.96
CA PHE A 225 -7.20 32.27 11.13
C PHE A 225 -7.54 30.83 10.70
N ILE A 226 -7.96 29.99 11.64
CA ILE A 226 -8.32 28.60 11.35
C ILE A 226 -9.52 28.56 10.41
N ASN A 227 -10.61 29.28 10.73
CA ASN A 227 -11.82 29.33 9.89
C ASN A 227 -11.52 29.81 8.47
N SER A 228 -10.65 30.81 8.31
CA SER A 228 -10.28 31.35 6.99
C SER A 228 -9.56 30.30 6.15
N ASN A 229 -8.61 29.58 6.75
CA ASN A 229 -7.89 28.51 6.06
C ASN A 229 -8.80 27.32 5.71
N ILE A 230 -9.69 26.91 6.62
CA ILE A 230 -10.65 25.84 6.36
C ILE A 230 -11.60 26.23 5.22
N SER A 231 -12.06 27.48 5.18
CA SER A 231 -12.90 27.99 4.08
C SER A 231 -12.16 27.96 2.73
N TYR A 232 -10.88 28.36 2.73
CA TYR A 232 -10.03 28.26 1.54
C TYR A 232 -9.83 26.81 1.08
N LEU A 233 -9.55 25.89 2.01
CA LEU A 233 -9.35 24.47 1.70
C LEU A 233 -10.64 23.79 1.22
N ASN A 234 -11.80 24.19 1.74
CA ASN A 234 -13.09 23.78 1.21
C ASN A 234 -13.31 24.26 -0.23
N SER A 235 -12.94 25.50 -0.54
CA SER A 235 -12.97 26.01 -1.92
C SER A 235 -12.05 25.21 -2.83
N LYS A 236 -10.85 24.86 -2.34
CA LYS A 236 -9.90 23.97 -3.05
C LYS A 236 -10.51 22.57 -3.27
N LEU A 237 -11.17 22.00 -2.26
CA LEU A 237 -11.85 20.70 -2.35
C LEU A 237 -12.92 20.70 -3.44
N GLN A 238 -13.73 21.76 -3.54
CA GLN A 238 -14.75 21.90 -4.57
C GLN A 238 -14.16 21.98 -5.99
N LEU A 239 -13.04 22.70 -6.17
CA LEU A 239 -12.42 22.89 -7.47
C LEU A 239 -11.60 21.67 -7.93
N GLN A 240 -10.84 21.07 -7.01
CA GLN A 240 -9.90 19.99 -7.30
C GLN A 240 -10.52 18.59 -7.10
N GLY A 241 -11.60 18.50 -6.31
CA GLY A 241 -12.27 17.25 -5.95
C GLY A 241 -11.61 16.47 -4.80
N TRP A 242 -10.45 16.89 -4.31
CA TRP A 242 -9.75 16.27 -3.18
C TRP A 242 -8.79 17.23 -2.46
N VAL A 243 -8.53 16.96 -1.17
CA VAL A 243 -7.54 17.66 -0.32
C VAL A 243 -6.88 16.65 0.63
N LEU A 244 -5.57 16.73 0.85
CA LEU A 244 -4.87 15.87 1.82
C LEU A 244 -4.82 16.51 3.21
N LEU A 245 -4.71 15.69 4.26
CA LEU A 245 -4.58 16.18 5.64
C LEU A 245 -3.32 17.04 5.83
N ASN A 246 -2.22 16.71 5.17
CA ASN A 246 -1.02 17.56 5.22
C ASN A 246 -1.20 18.92 4.52
N ASP A 247 -2.13 19.06 3.56
CA ASP A 247 -2.45 20.38 3.00
C ASP A 247 -3.10 21.27 4.08
N VAL A 248 -3.95 20.67 4.92
CA VAL A 248 -4.60 21.35 6.05
C VAL A 248 -3.56 21.73 7.11
N TYR A 249 -2.69 20.79 7.50
CA TYR A 249 -1.62 21.07 8.46
C TYR A 249 -0.72 22.20 7.99
N LYS A 250 -0.29 22.18 6.73
CA LYS A 250 0.54 23.23 6.15
C LYS A 250 -0.16 24.59 6.16
N ALA A 251 -1.45 24.64 5.83
CA ALA A 251 -2.23 25.88 5.87
C ALA A 251 -2.37 26.44 7.29
N LEU A 252 -2.35 25.57 8.30
CA LEU A 252 -2.42 25.94 9.70
C LEU A 252 -1.05 26.15 10.37
N GLY A 253 0.05 26.08 9.61
CA GLY A 253 1.40 26.20 10.16
C GLY A 253 1.82 25.04 11.07
N ILE A 254 1.17 23.88 10.93
CA ILE A 254 1.42 22.65 11.69
C ILE A 254 2.36 21.75 10.87
N GLU A 255 3.27 21.06 11.55
CA GLU A 255 4.17 20.10 10.90
C GLU A 255 3.39 18.96 10.22
N ALA A 256 3.83 18.61 9.01
CA ALA A 256 3.28 17.49 8.27
C ALA A 256 3.52 16.17 9.00
N SER A 257 2.63 15.20 8.77
CA SER A 257 2.76 13.84 9.31
C SER A 257 2.79 12.80 8.19
N PRO A 258 3.45 11.65 8.39
CA PRO A 258 3.39 10.53 7.44
C PRO A 258 1.94 10.11 7.14
N GLU A 259 1.09 10.08 8.16
CA GLU A 259 -0.32 9.70 8.05
C GLU A 259 -1.07 10.69 7.14
N GLY A 260 -0.83 11.98 7.33
CA GLY A 260 -1.50 13.04 6.57
C GLY A 260 -1.12 13.12 5.09
N ALA A 261 -0.11 12.35 4.65
CA ALA A 261 0.22 12.19 3.24
C ALA A 261 -0.68 11.16 2.53
N VAL A 262 -1.35 10.30 3.30
CA VAL A 262 -2.13 9.16 2.77
C VAL A 262 -3.63 9.37 2.95
N VAL A 263 -4.04 10.18 3.93
CA VAL A 263 -5.45 10.44 4.24
C VAL A 263 -5.89 11.86 3.89
N GLY A 264 -7.19 12.05 3.70
CA GLY A 264 -7.75 13.35 3.33
C GLY A 264 -9.24 13.30 3.06
N TRP A 265 -9.69 14.24 2.22
CA TRP A 265 -11.09 14.45 1.83
C TRP A 265 -11.28 14.34 0.34
N THR A 266 -12.45 13.85 -0.04
CA THR A 266 -12.93 13.77 -1.42
C THR A 266 -14.33 14.35 -1.52
N LEU A 267 -14.61 15.06 -2.60
CA LEU A 267 -15.94 15.62 -2.83
C LEU A 267 -17.04 14.54 -2.87
N ASP A 268 -16.73 13.37 -3.46
CA ASP A 268 -17.72 12.32 -3.73
C ASP A 268 -17.71 11.18 -2.69
N GLY A 269 -16.85 11.24 -1.66
CA GLY A 269 -16.50 10.06 -0.85
C GLY A 269 -16.61 10.22 0.66
N GLY A 270 -17.21 11.31 1.14
CA GLY A 270 -17.41 11.62 2.55
C GLY A 270 -18.43 12.74 2.75
N ASP A 271 -18.19 13.63 3.72
CA ASP A 271 -19.15 14.68 4.08
C ASP A 271 -19.23 15.82 3.04
N GLY A 272 -18.28 15.86 2.11
CA GLY A 272 -18.19 16.87 1.05
C GLY A 272 -17.60 18.21 1.49
N TYR A 273 -17.17 18.31 2.76
CA TYR A 273 -16.49 19.46 3.33
C TYR A 273 -15.50 19.05 4.42
N ILE A 274 -14.56 19.96 4.68
CA ILE A 274 -13.55 19.89 5.73
C ILE A 274 -14.06 20.68 6.94
N ASP A 275 -14.07 20.03 8.09
CA ASP A 275 -14.30 20.64 9.40
C ASP A 275 -13.09 20.37 10.31
N ALA A 276 -12.70 21.39 11.07
CA ALA A 276 -11.65 21.31 12.07
C ALA A 276 -12.16 20.96 13.48
N GLY A 277 -13.48 20.85 13.68
CA GLY A 277 -14.08 20.47 14.96
C GLY A 277 -13.85 21.51 16.05
N MET A 278 -13.83 22.80 15.71
CA MET A 278 -13.50 23.86 16.67
C MET A 278 -14.59 24.12 17.72
N ASP A 279 -15.84 23.79 17.42
CA ASP A 279 -16.99 24.12 18.28
C ASP A 279 -17.43 22.96 19.19
N LEU A 280 -16.68 21.87 19.16
CA LEU A 280 -16.83 20.73 20.06
C LEU A 280 -16.81 21.17 21.54
N PRO A 281 -17.65 20.65 22.44
CA PRO A 281 -17.73 21.08 23.84
C PRO A 281 -16.40 21.02 24.60
N ILE A 282 -15.47 20.17 24.16
CA ILE A 282 -14.09 20.09 24.69
C ILE A 282 -13.31 21.40 24.50
N ASN A 283 -13.65 22.19 23.47
CA ASN A 283 -13.03 23.48 23.18
C ASN A 283 -13.69 24.63 23.93
N GLN A 284 -14.93 24.48 24.43
CA GLN A 284 -15.70 25.59 24.98
C GLN A 284 -15.30 25.99 26.42
N ASN A 285 -14.65 25.11 27.19
CA ASN A 285 -14.37 25.32 28.61
C ASN A 285 -12.88 25.43 28.98
N GLN A 286 -11.97 25.46 28.01
CA GLN A 286 -10.56 25.71 28.29
C GLN A 286 -10.33 27.22 28.30
N GLY A 287 -10.01 27.80 29.46
CA GLY A 287 -9.69 29.22 29.65
C GLY A 287 -8.38 29.65 28.99
N ASP A 288 -8.07 29.06 27.84
CA ASP A 288 -6.83 29.13 27.10
C ASP A 288 -7.12 29.55 25.65
N ASN A 289 -6.14 30.17 24.99
CA ASN A 289 -6.19 30.59 23.59
C ASN A 289 -6.01 29.44 22.58
N ARG A 290 -5.81 28.21 23.07
CA ARG A 290 -5.64 26.98 22.27
C ARG A 290 -6.95 26.42 21.72
N PHE A 291 -6.85 25.70 20.61
CA PHE A 291 -7.95 24.93 20.01
C PHE A 291 -7.54 23.47 19.81
N HIS A 292 -8.36 22.53 20.27
CA HIS A 292 -8.24 21.12 19.90
C HIS A 292 -8.92 20.93 18.55
N LEU A 293 -8.11 20.65 17.53
CA LEU A 293 -8.58 20.42 16.17
C LEU A 293 -8.84 18.92 15.98
N ASN A 294 -10.08 18.59 15.67
CA ASN A 294 -10.50 17.24 15.34
C ASN A 294 -11.10 17.23 13.94
N PHE A 295 -10.28 16.78 12.99
CA PHE A 295 -10.61 16.81 11.57
C PHE A 295 -11.54 15.66 11.17
N ASN A 296 -12.59 15.95 10.41
CA ASN A 296 -13.54 14.97 9.87
C ASN A 296 -12.98 14.21 8.64
N VAL A 297 -11.80 13.61 8.77
CA VAL A 297 -11.08 12.99 7.65
C VAL A 297 -11.89 11.83 7.04
N ASP A 298 -12.09 11.84 5.70
CA ASP A 298 -12.84 10.78 5.00
C ASP A 298 -12.12 9.42 5.04
N GLY A 299 -10.78 9.44 5.04
CA GLY A 299 -9.93 8.25 5.12
C GLY A 299 -8.83 8.21 4.06
N VAL A 300 -8.42 6.99 3.68
CA VAL A 300 -7.30 6.73 2.76
C VAL A 300 -7.61 7.17 1.32
N MET A 301 -6.70 7.93 0.72
CA MET A 301 -6.91 8.62 -0.56
C MET A 301 -6.36 7.89 -1.77
N TYR A 302 -5.50 6.88 -1.58
CA TYR A 302 -4.74 6.22 -2.65
C TYR A 302 -5.60 5.77 -3.85
N GLN A 303 -6.68 5.03 -3.60
CA GLN A 303 -7.57 4.55 -4.67
C GLN A 303 -8.45 5.66 -5.25
N LYS A 304 -8.89 6.60 -4.41
CA LYS A 304 -9.82 7.67 -4.80
C LYS A 304 -9.17 8.69 -5.75
N ILE A 305 -7.88 8.97 -5.55
CA ILE A 305 -7.10 9.87 -6.41
C ILE A 305 -6.68 9.12 -7.69
N SER A 306 -6.17 7.90 -7.59
CA SER A 306 -5.69 7.13 -8.75
C SER A 306 -6.78 6.91 -9.82
N ASN A 307 -8.02 6.62 -9.41
CA ASN A 307 -9.11 6.35 -10.34
C ASN A 307 -9.60 7.60 -11.12
N ARG A 308 -9.15 8.81 -10.75
CA ARG A 308 -9.48 10.05 -11.49
C ARG A 308 -8.47 10.40 -12.58
N PHE A 309 -7.29 9.79 -12.57
CA PHE A 309 -6.21 10.03 -13.54
C PHE A 309 -6.03 8.89 -14.55
N GLY A 310 -6.79 7.80 -14.44
CA GLY A 310 -6.83 6.70 -15.40
C GLY A 310 -8.10 6.75 -16.25
#